data_AF-F5W0M6-F1
#
_entry.id   AF-F5W0M6-F1
#
_cell.length_a   1.000
_cell.length_b   1.000
_cell.length_c   1.000
_cell.angle_alpha   90.00
_cell.angle_beta   90.00
_cell.angle_gamma   90.00
#
_symmetry.space_group_name_H-M   'P 1'
#
loop_
_entity.id
_entity.type
_entity.pdbx_description
1 polymer ?
#
loop_
_entity_poly.entity_id
_entity_poly.type
_entity_poly.pdbx_seq_one_letter_code
_entity_poly.pdbx_strand_id
1 'polypeptide(L)'
;MGVRAFTGKVPLRSRFGNSLTKALFKLQTGVGVTDTQTGLRAFTTNLIPFMLKIEGKRYEYEMNMLLEATKEYEIVEVPIETVYINDNEASHFRPIRDGLMIYKNIFKFALSSLSSFVVDYIVYALAILFLPTVPTGLRIFLANGLARVTSSIFNYSTNKKLVFKSEDSLVKTGMGYFGLAVGLFVLDTLLIRLFYAVFGMNLLIVKVIVGILLFAVSWTIQKKFIFKERTSTVL
;
A
#
# COMPACT_ATOMS: atom_id res chain seq x y z
N MET A 1 2.46 8.78 -26.46
CA MET A 1 1.56 9.47 -25.51
C MET A 1 1.91 10.95 -25.50
N GLY A 2 0.91 11.84 -25.58
CA GLY A 2 1.13 13.28 -25.52
C GLY A 2 1.41 13.74 -24.09
N VAL A 3 2.50 14.48 -23.85
CA VAL A 3 2.91 14.95 -22.52
C VAL A 3 2.77 16.45 -22.43
N ARG A 4 1.93 16.91 -21.51
CA ARG A 4 1.77 18.34 -21.27
C ARG A 4 3.04 18.90 -20.64
N ALA A 5 3.60 19.93 -21.27
CA ALA A 5 4.56 20.78 -20.59
C ALA A 5 3.78 21.56 -19.51
N PHE A 6 3.93 21.18 -18.24
CA PHE A 6 3.34 21.89 -17.09
C PHE A 6 4.02 23.26 -16.85
N THR A 7 4.29 24.00 -17.92
CA THR A 7 4.98 25.28 -17.99
C THR A 7 3.94 26.39 -18.14
N GLY A 8 3.87 27.33 -17.19
CA GLY A 8 2.92 28.45 -17.21
C GLY A 8 1.92 28.46 -16.03
N LYS A 9 0.79 29.17 -16.19
CA LYS A 9 -0.30 29.28 -15.19
C LYS A 9 -1.12 27.99 -15.12
N VAL A 10 -0.53 26.91 -14.61
CA VAL A 10 -1.26 25.68 -14.32
C VAL A 10 -1.89 25.78 -12.92
N PRO A 11 -3.18 25.44 -12.74
CA PRO A 11 -3.80 25.38 -11.42
C PRO A 11 -3.02 24.48 -10.46
N LEU A 12 -2.71 25.00 -9.26
CA LEU A 12 -1.88 24.31 -8.26
C LEU A 12 -2.41 22.90 -7.91
N ARG A 13 -3.74 22.74 -7.89
CA ARG A 13 -4.41 21.45 -7.63
C ARG A 13 -4.07 20.39 -8.68
N SER A 14 -3.96 20.78 -9.95
CA SER A 14 -3.63 19.86 -11.05
C SER A 14 -2.15 19.46 -11.02
N ARG A 15 -1.25 20.42 -10.74
CA ARG A 15 0.19 20.14 -10.58
C ARG A 15 0.46 19.18 -9.43
N PHE A 16 -0.15 19.41 -8.27
CA PHE A 16 0.02 18.54 -7.10
C PHE A 16 -0.53 17.14 -7.36
N GLY A 17 -1.73 17.04 -7.93
CA GLY A 17 -2.35 15.77 -8.29
C GLY A 17 -1.45 14.94 -9.21
N ASN A 18 -0.99 15.52 -10.32
CA ASN A 18 -0.13 14.80 -11.28
C ASN A 18 1.25 14.47 -10.69
N SER A 19 1.82 15.32 -9.84
CA SER A 19 3.10 15.02 -9.18
C SER A 19 2.99 13.80 -8.26
N LEU A 20 1.91 13.74 -7.47
CA LEU A 20 1.63 12.59 -6.60
C LEU A 20 1.40 11.32 -7.42
N THR A 21 0.55 11.39 -8.46
CA THR A 21 0.25 10.23 -9.30
C THR A 21 1.47 9.75 -10.07
N LYS A 22 2.33 10.65 -10.57
CA LYS A 22 3.61 10.33 -11.20
C LYS A 22 4.56 9.57 -10.26
N ALA A 23 4.75 10.08 -9.04
CA ALA A 23 5.65 9.45 -8.07
C ALA A 23 5.17 8.04 -7.71
N LEU A 24 3.86 7.93 -7.48
CA LEU A 24 3.18 6.68 -7.18
C LEU A 24 3.28 5.69 -8.35
N PHE A 25 2.96 6.11 -9.57
CA PHE A 25 3.05 5.29 -10.77
C PHE A 25 4.46 4.72 -10.97
N LYS A 26 5.49 5.57 -10.89
CA LYS A 26 6.90 5.15 -11.00
C LYS A 26 7.28 4.14 -9.91
N LEU A 27 6.79 4.31 -8.68
CA LEU A 27 7.05 3.39 -7.58
C LEU A 27 6.42 2.01 -7.81
N GLN A 28 5.30 1.94 -8.53
CA GLN A 28 4.59 0.69 -8.81
C GLN A 28 5.17 -0.02 -10.04
N THR A 29 5.33 0.69 -11.15
CA THR A 29 5.72 0.06 -12.43
C THR A 29 7.23 0.04 -12.65
N GLY A 30 7.99 0.85 -11.91
CA GLY A 30 9.40 1.12 -12.20
C GLY A 30 9.62 2.04 -13.41
N VAL A 31 8.58 2.34 -14.19
CA VAL A 31 8.65 3.13 -15.42
C VAL A 31 8.39 4.61 -15.11
N GLY A 32 9.30 5.47 -15.56
CA GLY A 32 9.15 6.92 -15.45
C GLY A 32 8.22 7.46 -16.52
N VAL A 33 7.05 7.97 -16.13
CA VAL A 33 6.13 8.68 -17.01
C VAL A 33 5.97 10.11 -16.51
N THR A 34 6.04 11.09 -17.40
CA THR A 34 6.04 12.52 -17.09
C THR A 34 4.64 13.09 -16.88
N ASP A 35 3.65 12.54 -17.59
CA ASP A 35 2.24 12.93 -17.45
C ASP A 35 1.32 11.71 -17.42
N THR A 36 1.04 11.22 -16.22
CA THR A 36 0.11 10.08 -16.02
C THR A 36 -1.36 10.44 -16.27
N GLN A 37 -1.67 11.74 -16.36
CA GLN A 37 -3.04 12.26 -16.45
C GLN A 37 -3.37 12.82 -17.84
N THR A 38 -2.55 12.53 -18.84
CA THR A 38 -2.86 12.89 -20.22
C THR A 38 -3.91 11.95 -20.80
N GLY A 39 -4.98 12.55 -21.35
CA GLY A 39 -5.99 11.86 -22.14
C GLY A 39 -5.61 11.72 -23.62
N LEU A 40 -4.58 12.45 -24.10
CA LEU A 40 -4.16 12.39 -25.49
C LEU A 40 -3.14 11.26 -25.69
N ARG A 41 -3.63 10.16 -26.27
CA ARG A 41 -2.83 8.96 -26.51
C ARG A 41 -3.10 8.44 -27.92
N ALA A 42 -2.05 7.98 -28.58
CA ALA A 42 -2.12 7.37 -29.90
C ALA A 42 -1.82 5.88 -29.76
N PHE A 43 -2.57 5.05 -30.48
CA PHE A 43 -2.45 3.60 -30.48
C PHE A 43 -2.57 3.09 -31.91
N THR A 44 -1.90 1.98 -32.19
CA THR A 44 -2.09 1.19 -33.41
C THR A 44 -3.26 0.22 -33.22
N THR A 45 -3.93 -0.15 -34.32
CA THR A 45 -5.15 -0.98 -34.28
C THR A 45 -4.94 -2.39 -33.72
N ASN A 46 -3.71 -2.90 -33.78
CA ASN A 46 -3.32 -4.18 -33.16
C ASN A 46 -3.43 -4.18 -31.63
N LEU A 47 -3.51 -3.02 -30.97
CA LEU A 47 -3.70 -2.92 -29.51
C LEU A 47 -5.17 -3.08 -29.07
N ILE A 48 -6.13 -3.13 -30.01
CA ILE A 48 -7.56 -3.25 -29.66
C ILE A 48 -7.85 -4.47 -28.76
N PRO A 49 -7.33 -5.69 -29.02
CA PRO A 49 -7.54 -6.82 -28.13
C PRO A 49 -6.99 -6.62 -26.72
N PHE A 50 -5.86 -5.92 -26.58
CA PHE A 50 -5.30 -5.54 -25.28
C PHE A 50 -6.22 -4.55 -24.56
N MET A 51 -6.71 -3.52 -25.25
CA MET A 51 -7.62 -2.51 -24.70
C MET A 51 -8.93 -3.11 -24.18
N LEU A 52 -9.47 -4.12 -24.86
CA LEU A 52 -10.72 -4.77 -24.46
C LEU A 52 -10.60 -5.64 -23.19
N LYS A 53 -9.38 -6.06 -22.82
CA LYS A 53 -9.13 -6.85 -21.60
C LYS A 53 -9.05 -6.00 -20.34
N ILE A 54 -8.85 -4.69 -20.48
CA ILE A 54 -8.64 -3.79 -19.36
C ILE A 54 -9.96 -3.46 -18.69
N GLU A 55 -10.06 -3.74 -17.40
CA GLU A 55 -11.23 -3.42 -16.60
C GLU A 55 -11.22 -1.96 -16.12
N GLY A 56 -12.40 -1.43 -15.80
CA GLY A 56 -12.58 -0.09 -15.23
C GLY A 56 -13.44 0.81 -16.10
N LYS A 57 -13.73 2.01 -15.59
CA LYS A 57 -14.52 3.02 -16.31
C LYS A 57 -13.88 4.40 -16.15
N ARG A 58 -13.98 5.23 -17.20
CA ARG A 58 -13.49 6.62 -17.20
C ARG A 58 -12.01 6.67 -16.76
N TYR A 59 -11.65 7.54 -15.81
CA TYR A 59 -10.27 7.68 -15.30
C TYR A 59 -9.65 6.40 -14.74
N GLU A 60 -10.46 5.48 -14.20
CA GLU A 60 -9.96 4.18 -13.73
C GLU A 60 -9.42 3.35 -14.89
N TYR A 61 -10.15 3.34 -16.01
CA TYR A 61 -9.73 2.64 -17.22
C TYR A 61 -8.46 3.26 -17.80
N GLU A 62 -8.38 4.59 -17.87
CA GLU A 62 -7.17 5.28 -18.38
C GLU A 62 -5.92 4.94 -17.57
N MET A 63 -6.06 4.77 -16.25
CA MET A 63 -4.96 4.38 -15.37
C MET A 63 -4.62 2.90 -15.50
N ASN A 64 -5.62 2.01 -15.43
CA ASN A 64 -5.42 0.57 -15.58
C ASN A 64 -4.77 0.25 -16.92
N MET A 65 -5.20 0.94 -17.98
CA MET A 65 -4.60 0.80 -19.29
C MET A 65 -3.12 1.20 -19.28
N LEU A 66 -2.77 2.32 -18.63
CA LEU A 66 -1.38 2.76 -18.53
C LEU A 66 -0.53 1.77 -17.71
N LEU A 67 -1.08 1.24 -16.62
CA LEU A 67 -0.43 0.23 -15.78
C LEU A 67 -0.19 -1.08 -16.54
N GLU A 68 -1.21 -1.63 -17.20
CA GLU A 68 -1.06 -2.84 -18.00
C GLU A 68 -0.12 -2.61 -19.20
N ALA A 69 -0.17 -1.43 -19.81
CA ALA A 69 0.69 -1.11 -20.94
C ALA A 69 2.17 -1.11 -20.55
N THR A 70 2.54 -0.65 -19.34
CA THR A 70 3.95 -0.69 -18.88
C THR A 70 4.54 -2.09 -18.76
N LYS A 71 3.69 -3.14 -18.72
CA LYS A 71 4.15 -4.52 -18.61
C LYS A 71 4.50 -5.13 -19.96
N GLU A 72 3.87 -4.66 -21.03
CA GLU A 72 3.94 -5.27 -22.37
C GLU A 72 4.55 -4.36 -23.43
N TYR A 73 4.46 -3.03 -23.25
CA TYR A 73 4.80 -2.04 -24.26
C TYR A 73 5.68 -0.92 -23.71
N GLU A 74 6.56 -0.41 -24.57
CA GLU A 74 7.31 0.82 -24.29
C GLU A 74 6.39 2.04 -24.43
N ILE A 75 6.44 2.92 -23.43
CA ILE A 75 5.68 4.19 -23.46
C ILE A 75 6.56 5.29 -24.03
N VAL A 76 6.25 5.72 -25.24
CA VAL A 76 6.91 6.86 -25.88
C VAL A 76 6.17 8.16 -25.52
N GLU A 77 6.89 9.15 -24.99
CA GLU A 77 6.37 10.45 -24.60
C GLU A 77 6.66 11.51 -25.67
N VAL A 78 5.62 12.19 -26.16
CA VAL A 78 5.71 13.25 -27.17
C VAL A 78 5.19 14.55 -26.55
N PRO A 79 6.00 15.61 -26.42
CA PRO A 79 5.54 16.87 -25.86
C PRO A 79 4.37 17.47 -26.65
N ILE A 80 3.37 18.00 -25.94
CA ILE A 80 2.22 18.71 -26.52
C ILE A 80 1.99 20.03 -25.80
N GLU A 81 1.46 21.02 -26.53
CA GLU A 81 1.00 22.27 -25.94
C GLU A 81 -0.27 22.06 -25.11
N THR A 82 -0.37 22.77 -23.99
CA THR A 82 -1.50 22.68 -23.09
C THR A 82 -2.38 23.89 -23.22
N VAL A 83 -3.56 23.73 -23.84
CA VAL A 83 -4.56 24.79 -23.94
C VAL A 83 -5.58 24.62 -22.81
N TYR A 84 -5.53 25.49 -21.80
CA TYR A 84 -6.52 25.53 -20.72
C TYR A 84 -7.65 26.48 -21.11
N ILE A 85 -8.82 25.93 -21.40
CA ILE A 85 -10.04 26.70 -21.66
C ILE A 85 -10.84 26.80 -20.34
N ASN A 86 -11.31 27.99 -20.00
CA ASN A 86 -12.16 28.26 -18.82
C ASN A 86 -11.62 27.69 -17.49
N ASP A 87 -10.34 27.91 -17.18
CA ASP A 87 -9.67 27.45 -15.94
C ASP A 87 -9.93 25.96 -15.60
N ASN A 88 -10.15 25.13 -16.61
CA ASN A 88 -10.44 23.70 -16.47
C ASN A 88 -11.79 23.39 -15.76
N GLU A 89 -12.78 24.29 -15.82
CA GLU A 89 -14.12 24.11 -15.19
C GLU A 89 -14.87 22.84 -15.64
N ALA A 90 -14.62 22.38 -16.87
CA ALA A 90 -15.19 21.12 -17.39
C ALA A 90 -14.45 19.86 -16.88
N SER A 91 -13.33 20.01 -16.19
CA SER A 91 -12.59 18.90 -15.59
C SER A 91 -13.28 18.46 -14.29
N HIS A 92 -14.11 17.43 -14.38
CA HIS A 92 -14.69 16.77 -13.20
C HIS A 92 -13.70 15.87 -12.44
N PHE A 93 -12.40 15.94 -12.76
CA PHE A 93 -11.37 15.16 -12.10
C PHE A 93 -11.22 15.57 -10.64
N ARG A 94 -11.29 14.60 -9.72
CA ARG A 94 -11.17 14.81 -8.27
C ARG A 94 -9.82 14.23 -7.83
N PRO A 95 -8.74 15.03 -7.74
CA PRO A 95 -7.36 14.54 -7.58
C PRO A 95 -7.16 13.55 -6.43
N ILE A 96 -7.84 13.80 -5.31
CA ILE A 96 -7.76 12.95 -4.11
C ILE A 96 -8.53 11.64 -4.35
N ARG A 97 -9.77 11.71 -4.84
CA ARG A 97 -10.63 10.53 -5.00
C ARG A 97 -10.10 9.58 -6.08
N ASP A 98 -9.71 10.15 -7.22
CA ASP A 98 -9.32 9.39 -8.39
C ASP A 98 -7.86 8.90 -8.26
N GLY A 99 -6.98 9.67 -7.59
CA GLY A 99 -5.65 9.21 -7.19
C GLY A 99 -5.68 8.09 -6.14
N LEU A 100 -6.62 8.16 -5.18
CA LEU A 100 -6.82 7.11 -4.17
C LEU A 100 -7.48 5.84 -4.72
N MET A 101 -8.14 5.89 -5.88
CA MET A 101 -8.67 4.68 -6.52
C MET A 101 -7.55 3.73 -6.96
N ILE A 102 -6.44 4.28 -7.45
CA ILE A 102 -5.22 3.56 -7.86
C ILE A 102 -4.62 2.79 -6.68
N TYR A 103 -4.60 3.44 -5.52
CA TYR A 103 -4.06 2.88 -4.28
C TYR A 103 -5.13 2.29 -3.39
N LYS A 104 -6.38 2.14 -3.83
CA LYS A 104 -7.49 1.81 -2.93
C LYS A 104 -7.22 0.52 -2.18
N ASN A 105 -6.69 -0.50 -2.85
CA ASN A 105 -6.35 -1.77 -2.22
C ASN A 105 -5.11 -1.64 -1.32
N ILE A 106 -4.08 -0.91 -1.74
CA ILE A 106 -2.88 -0.62 -0.93
C ILE A 106 -3.23 0.20 0.32
N PHE A 107 -4.13 1.17 0.21
CA PHE A 107 -4.58 2.04 1.29
C PHE A 107 -5.53 1.30 2.23
N LYS A 108 -6.46 0.50 1.72
CA LYS A 108 -7.27 -0.41 2.55
C LYS A 108 -6.38 -1.38 3.33
N PHE A 109 -5.35 -1.90 2.68
CA PHE A 109 -4.39 -2.81 3.29
C PHE A 109 -3.54 -2.11 4.35
N ALA A 110 -3.02 -0.92 4.06
CA ALA A 110 -2.30 -0.08 5.00
C ALA A 110 -3.17 0.31 6.20
N LEU A 111 -4.43 0.68 5.95
CA LEU A 111 -5.41 1.01 6.98
C LEU A 111 -5.72 -0.21 7.85
N SER A 112 -5.94 -1.38 7.26
CA SER A 112 -6.12 -2.64 8.01
C SER A 112 -4.91 -2.96 8.88
N SER A 113 -3.70 -2.76 8.35
CA SER A 113 -2.45 -3.01 9.07
C SER A 113 -2.23 -2.00 10.20
N LEU A 114 -2.55 -0.72 9.98
CA LEU A 114 -2.50 0.31 11.01
C LEU A 114 -3.53 0.07 12.11
N SER A 115 -4.77 -0.28 11.76
CA SER A 115 -5.80 -0.64 12.74
C SER A 115 -5.41 -1.86 13.56
N SER A 116 -4.80 -2.87 12.94
CA SER A 116 -4.24 -4.03 13.64
C SER A 116 -3.11 -3.65 14.60
N PHE A 117 -2.23 -2.72 14.20
CA PHE A 117 -1.18 -2.20 15.08
C PHE A 117 -1.75 -1.48 16.31
N VAL A 118 -2.82 -0.68 16.13
CA VAL A 118 -3.51 -0.02 17.25
C VAL A 118 -4.13 -1.05 18.19
N VAL A 119 -4.79 -2.09 17.66
CA VAL A 119 -5.32 -3.20 18.47
C VAL A 119 -4.20 -3.90 19.24
N ASP A 120 -3.07 -4.18 18.59
CA ASP A 120 -1.89 -4.79 19.21
C ASP A 120 -1.40 -3.96 20.41
N TYR A 121 -1.25 -2.65 20.21
CA TYR A 121 -0.79 -1.73 21.25
C TYR A 121 -1.76 -1.68 22.44
N ILE A 122 -3.07 -1.54 22.19
CA ILE A 122 -4.08 -1.47 23.24
C ILE A 122 -4.10 -2.77 24.04
N VAL A 123 -4.13 -3.92 23.38
CA VAL A 123 -4.14 -5.23 24.06
C VAL A 123 -2.85 -5.43 24.86
N TYR A 124 -1.69 -5.03 24.32
CA TYR A 124 -0.41 -5.08 25.04
C TYR A 124 -0.44 -4.19 26.29
N ALA A 125 -0.90 -2.94 26.16
CA ALA A 125 -0.96 -1.99 27.26
C ALA A 125 -1.88 -2.48 28.39
N LEU A 126 -3.06 -3.00 28.03
CA LEU A 126 -4.00 -3.60 28.99
C LEU A 126 -3.38 -4.84 29.66
N ALA A 127 -2.74 -5.73 28.89
CA ALA A 127 -2.11 -6.93 29.46
C ALA A 127 -0.97 -6.59 30.43
N ILE A 128 -0.15 -5.57 30.14
CA ILE A 128 0.87 -5.10 31.08
C ILE A 128 0.25 -4.53 32.37
N LEU A 129 -0.87 -3.79 32.25
CA LEU A 129 -1.59 -3.22 33.38
C LEU A 129 -2.19 -4.28 34.31
N PHE A 130 -2.77 -5.34 33.76
CA PHE A 130 -3.45 -6.41 34.51
C PHE A 130 -2.52 -7.54 34.99
N LEU A 131 -1.24 -7.56 34.59
CA LEU A 131 -0.25 -8.56 35.01
C LEU A 131 0.89 -7.97 35.88
N PRO A 132 0.62 -7.13 36.90
CA PRO A 132 1.66 -6.41 37.65
C PRO A 132 2.51 -7.32 38.56
N THR A 133 2.06 -8.53 38.86
CA THR A 133 2.75 -9.49 39.75
C THR A 133 3.60 -10.52 38.99
N VAL A 134 3.46 -10.62 37.67
CA VAL A 134 4.20 -11.58 36.85
C VAL A 134 5.63 -11.10 36.62
N PRO A 135 6.67 -11.96 36.70
CA PRO A 135 8.05 -11.58 36.40
C PRO A 135 8.18 -10.91 35.03
N THR A 136 8.98 -9.85 34.93
CA THR A 136 9.03 -8.96 33.76
C THR A 136 9.25 -9.69 32.43
N GLY A 137 10.15 -10.68 32.40
CA GLY A 137 10.41 -11.47 31.19
C GLY A 137 9.21 -12.29 30.72
N LEU A 138 8.48 -12.91 31.64
CA LEU A 138 7.27 -13.68 31.36
C LEU A 138 6.09 -12.75 31.03
N ARG A 139 5.99 -11.61 31.71
CA ARG A 139 4.99 -10.57 31.47
C ARG A 139 5.05 -10.03 30.05
N ILE A 140 6.25 -9.66 29.58
CA ILE A 140 6.46 -9.19 28.21
C ILE A 140 6.04 -10.27 27.21
N PHE A 141 6.42 -11.53 27.45
CA PHE A 141 6.09 -12.64 26.56
C PHE A 141 4.58 -12.87 26.45
N LEU A 142 3.88 -12.97 27.60
CA LEU A 142 2.43 -13.20 27.63
C LEU A 142 1.65 -12.02 27.04
N ALA A 143 1.98 -10.80 27.44
CA ALA A 143 1.33 -9.60 26.93
C ALA A 143 1.51 -9.45 25.41
N ASN A 144 2.72 -9.72 24.93
CA ASN A 144 3.00 -9.63 23.50
C ASN A 144 2.33 -10.76 22.71
N GLY A 145 2.28 -11.96 23.27
CA GLY A 145 1.62 -13.11 22.64
C GLY A 145 0.13 -12.86 22.47
N LEU A 146 -0.53 -12.39 23.54
CA LEU A 146 -1.95 -12.05 23.51
C LEU A 146 -2.26 -10.92 22.51
N ALA A 147 -1.45 -9.86 22.54
CA ALA A 147 -1.56 -8.74 21.59
C ALA A 147 -1.44 -9.22 20.15
N ARG A 148 -0.44 -10.05 19.85
CA ARG A 148 -0.16 -10.52 18.50
C ARG A 148 -1.23 -11.45 17.96
N VAL A 149 -1.74 -12.37 18.78
CA VAL A 149 -2.83 -13.27 18.38
C VAL A 149 -4.07 -12.45 18.03
N THR A 150 -4.45 -11.53 18.92
CA THR A 150 -5.64 -10.69 18.73
C THR A 150 -5.51 -9.78 17.52
N SER A 151 -4.36 -9.11 17.37
CA SER A 151 -4.10 -8.19 16.26
C SER A 151 -4.03 -8.90 14.91
N SER A 152 -3.47 -10.11 14.86
CA SER A 152 -3.37 -10.93 13.63
C SER A 152 -4.73 -11.46 13.18
N ILE A 153 -5.57 -11.92 14.12
CA ILE A 153 -6.95 -12.33 13.83
C ILE A 153 -7.74 -11.15 13.26
N PHE A 154 -7.64 -9.98 13.89
CA PHE A 154 -8.28 -8.76 13.42
C PHE A 154 -7.79 -8.35 12.02
N ASN A 155 -6.47 -8.40 11.79
CA ASN A 155 -5.86 -8.07 10.50
C ASN A 155 -6.35 -8.98 9.38
N TYR A 156 -6.35 -10.30 9.62
CA TYR A 156 -6.83 -11.29 8.66
C TYR A 156 -8.31 -11.12 8.35
N SER A 157 -9.16 -10.96 9.38
CA SER A 157 -10.60 -10.75 9.22
C SER A 157 -10.92 -9.49 8.40
N THR A 158 -10.20 -8.40 8.69
CA THR A 158 -10.39 -7.11 8.03
C THR A 158 -9.87 -7.13 6.59
N ASN A 159 -8.69 -7.70 6.35
CA ASN A 159 -8.17 -7.87 4.99
C ASN A 159 -9.05 -8.80 4.15
N LYS A 160 -9.59 -9.88 4.73
CA LYS A 160 -10.56 -10.76 4.06
C LYS A 160 -11.82 -9.99 3.64
N LYS A 161 -12.34 -9.09 4.48
CA LYS A 161 -13.57 -8.34 4.17
C LYS A 161 -13.35 -7.13 3.26
N LEU A 162 -12.20 -6.46 3.35
CA LEU A 162 -11.93 -5.19 2.66
C LEU A 162 -11.12 -5.33 1.38
N VAL A 163 -10.18 -6.27 1.32
CA VAL A 163 -9.15 -6.39 0.28
C VAL A 163 -9.39 -7.60 -0.62
N PHE A 164 -9.71 -8.76 -0.06
CA PHE A 164 -9.88 -10.00 -0.84
C PHE A 164 -11.34 -10.25 -1.22
N LYS A 165 -11.71 -9.89 -2.46
CA LYS A 165 -12.93 -10.37 -3.11
C LYS A 165 -12.69 -11.54 -4.08
N SER A 166 -11.45 -12.03 -4.21
CA SER A 166 -11.08 -13.08 -5.17
C SER A 166 -10.76 -14.41 -4.49
N GLU A 167 -11.17 -15.50 -5.16
CA GLU A 167 -10.95 -16.91 -4.82
C GLU A 167 -9.48 -17.36 -5.05
N ASP A 168 -8.48 -16.62 -4.55
CA ASP A 168 -7.14 -17.21 -4.48
C ASP A 168 -7.07 -18.26 -3.35
N SER A 169 -6.28 -19.32 -3.55
CA SER A 169 -6.25 -20.48 -2.64
C SER A 169 -5.90 -20.07 -1.20
N LEU A 170 -6.93 -20.09 -0.35
CA LEU A 170 -6.92 -19.67 1.06
C LEU A 170 -5.71 -20.19 1.86
N VAL A 171 -5.23 -21.38 1.49
CA VAL A 171 -4.15 -22.09 2.17
C VAL A 171 -2.78 -21.46 1.91
N LYS A 172 -2.47 -21.07 0.67
CA LYS A 172 -1.13 -20.57 0.30
C LYS A 172 -0.88 -19.17 0.87
N THR A 173 -1.89 -18.29 0.81
CA THR A 173 -1.83 -16.96 1.40
C THR A 173 -1.84 -17.04 2.93
N GLY A 174 -2.64 -17.94 3.51
CA GLY A 174 -2.70 -18.16 4.96
C GLY A 174 -1.37 -18.58 5.58
N MET A 175 -0.64 -19.51 4.94
CA MET A 175 0.66 -19.97 5.43
C MET A 175 1.73 -18.86 5.41
N GLY A 176 1.75 -18.02 4.36
CA GLY A 176 2.65 -16.86 4.29
C GLY A 176 2.39 -15.83 5.38
N TYR A 177 1.10 -15.54 5.66
CA TYR A 177 0.71 -14.66 6.77
C TYR A 177 1.06 -15.23 8.14
N PHE A 178 0.86 -16.53 8.36
CA PHE A 178 1.20 -17.17 9.61
C PHE A 178 2.72 -17.12 9.89
N GLY A 179 3.54 -17.46 8.89
CA GLY A 179 5.00 -17.35 9.01
C GLY A 179 5.47 -15.93 9.31
N LEU A 180 4.87 -14.93 8.66
CA LEU A 180 5.15 -13.53 8.95
C LEU A 180 4.75 -13.15 10.38
N ALA A 181 3.57 -13.57 10.85
CA ALA A 181 3.10 -13.28 12.19
C ALA A 181 4.03 -13.87 13.28
N VAL A 182 4.51 -15.10 13.09
CA VAL A 182 5.47 -15.75 13.99
C VAL A 182 6.81 -15.02 13.98
N GLY A 183 7.34 -14.68 12.79
CA GLY A 183 8.60 -13.94 12.68
C GLY A 183 8.53 -12.57 13.35
N LEU A 184 7.44 -11.83 13.12
CA LEU A 184 7.20 -10.54 13.77
C LEU A 184 7.04 -10.69 15.28
N PHE A 185 6.36 -11.73 15.77
CA PHE A 185 6.22 -11.98 17.20
C PHE A 185 7.58 -12.18 17.90
N VAL A 186 8.45 -13.00 17.30
CA VAL A 186 9.78 -13.30 17.84
C VAL A 186 10.63 -12.03 17.84
N LEU A 187 10.71 -11.33 16.72
CA LEU A 187 11.49 -10.09 16.59
C LEU A 187 10.99 -9.00 17.55
N ASP A 188 9.68 -8.81 17.66
CA ASP A 188 9.07 -7.85 18.57
C ASP A 188 9.41 -8.15 20.03
N THR A 189 9.31 -9.42 20.44
CA THR A 189 9.64 -9.83 21.80
C THR A 189 11.13 -9.63 22.12
N LEU A 190 12.02 -9.96 21.19
CA LEU A 190 13.47 -9.78 21.34
C LEU A 190 13.84 -8.30 21.42
N LEU A 191 13.30 -7.47 20.53
CA LEU A 191 13.57 -6.04 20.49
C LEU A 191 13.02 -5.33 21.73
N ILE A 192 11.80 -5.65 22.18
CA ILE A 192 11.25 -5.06 23.41
C ILE A 192 12.14 -5.39 24.61
N ARG A 193 12.59 -6.65 24.74
CA ARG A 193 13.50 -7.06 25.81
C ARG A 193 14.85 -6.36 25.74
N LEU A 194 15.44 -6.26 24.54
CA LEU A 194 16.72 -5.58 24.33
C LEU A 194 16.63 -4.11 24.72
N PHE A 195 15.62 -3.40 24.21
CA PHE A 195 15.45 -1.98 24.46
C PHE A 195 15.17 -1.69 25.95
N TYR A 196 14.37 -2.54 26.60
CA TYR A 196 14.12 -2.45 28.03
C TYR A 196 15.39 -2.72 28.86
N ALA A 197 16.14 -3.77 28.54
CA ALA A 197 17.31 -4.18 29.32
C ALA A 197 18.52 -3.25 29.16
N VAL A 198 18.76 -2.74 27.95
CA VAL A 198 19.93 -1.91 27.64
C VAL A 198 19.70 -0.45 27.98
N PHE A 199 18.50 0.08 27.70
CA PHE A 199 18.23 1.52 27.83
C PHE A 199 17.29 1.87 28.99
N GLY A 200 16.71 0.88 29.69
CA GLY A 200 15.79 1.11 30.80
C GLY A 200 14.50 1.85 30.42
N MET A 201 14.16 1.90 29.13
CA MET A 201 13.01 2.65 28.62
C MET A 201 11.68 2.06 29.08
N ASN A 202 10.65 2.91 29.18
CA ASN A 202 9.29 2.45 29.50
C ASN A 202 8.78 1.47 28.42
N LEU A 203 8.22 0.34 28.86
CA LEU A 203 7.72 -0.74 27.98
C LEU A 203 6.74 -0.25 26.91
N LEU A 204 5.89 0.72 27.21
CA LEU A 204 4.92 1.28 26.26
C LEU A 204 5.61 2.10 25.17
N ILE A 205 6.62 2.89 25.52
CA ILE A 205 7.39 3.69 24.56
C ILE A 205 8.18 2.76 23.63
N VAL A 206 8.83 1.74 24.22
CA VAL A 206 9.56 0.72 23.45
C VAL A 206 8.62 0.00 22.47
N LYS A 207 7.40 -0.35 22.91
CA LYS A 207 6.40 -1.00 22.05
C LYS A 207 6.03 -0.15 20.84
N VAL A 208 5.92 1.18 21.00
CA VAL A 208 5.67 2.09 19.86
C VAL A 208 6.85 2.10 18.89
N ILE A 209 8.07 2.26 19.39
CA ILE A 209 9.29 2.34 18.55
C ILE A 209 9.49 1.04 17.76
N VAL A 210 9.47 -0.09 18.47
CA VAL A 210 9.61 -1.42 17.86
C VAL A 210 8.47 -1.69 16.88
N GLY A 211 7.25 -1.27 17.24
CA GLY A 211 6.08 -1.33 16.39
C GLY A 211 6.25 -0.66 15.03
N ILE A 212 6.75 0.58 15.01
CA ILE A 212 7.01 1.34 13.78
C ILE A 212 8.08 0.66 12.92
N LEU A 213 9.17 0.19 13.54
CA LEU A 213 10.24 -0.52 12.84
C LEU A 213 9.73 -1.80 12.18
N LEU A 214 8.98 -2.60 12.93
CA LEU A 214 8.44 -3.87 12.44
C LEU A 214 7.31 -3.67 11.43
N PHE A 215 6.57 -2.57 11.50
CA PHE A 215 5.59 -2.20 10.47
C PHE A 215 6.27 -2.00 9.12
N ALA A 216 7.40 -1.28 9.06
CA ALA A 216 8.14 -1.06 7.82
C ALA A 216 8.70 -2.37 7.23
N VAL A 217 9.21 -3.25 8.09
CA VAL A 217 9.70 -4.60 7.70
C VAL A 217 8.54 -5.45 7.19
N SER A 218 7.45 -5.50 7.93
CA SER A 218 6.23 -6.24 7.58
C SER A 218 5.68 -5.80 6.24
N TRP A 219 5.59 -4.49 6.02
CA TRP A 219 5.16 -3.89 4.75
C TRP A 219 6.04 -4.34 3.57
N THR A 220 7.36 -4.29 3.75
CA THR A 220 8.32 -4.66 2.71
C THR A 220 8.20 -6.14 2.35
N ILE A 221 8.06 -7.02 3.36
CA ILE A 221 7.92 -8.46 3.15
C ILE A 221 6.57 -8.77 2.49
N GLN A 222 5.48 -8.18 2.98
CA GLN A 222 4.15 -8.39 2.42
C GLN A 222 4.11 -7.96 0.95
N LYS A 223 4.62 -6.76 0.63
CA LYS A 223 4.65 -6.26 -0.75
C LYS A 223 5.50 -7.12 -1.68
N LYS A 224 6.62 -7.69 -1.21
CA LYS A 224 7.57 -8.40 -2.08
C LYS A 224 7.29 -9.90 -2.19
N PHE A 225 6.77 -10.53 -1.14
CA PHE A 225 6.69 -12.00 -1.05
C PHE A 225 5.26 -12.53 -0.93
N ILE A 226 4.35 -11.80 -0.29
CA ILE A 226 2.97 -12.27 -0.06
C ILE A 226 2.05 -11.78 -1.17
N PHE A 227 2.11 -10.49 -1.45
CA PHE A 227 1.50 -9.88 -2.61
C PHE A 227 2.54 -9.86 -3.72
N LYS A 228 2.84 -11.04 -4.29
CA LYS A 228 3.27 -11.03 -5.68
C LYS A 228 2.12 -10.38 -6.45
N GLU A 229 2.21 -9.09 -6.73
CA GLU A 229 1.57 -8.56 -7.95
C GLU A 229 1.91 -9.60 -9.00
N ARG A 230 0.89 -10.24 -9.58
CA ARG A 230 1.10 -11.21 -10.64
C ARG A 230 1.90 -10.44 -11.71
N THR A 231 3.21 -10.59 -11.69
CA THR A 231 3.99 -10.62 -12.91
C THR A 231 3.38 -11.80 -13.62
N SER A 232 2.38 -11.51 -14.45
CA SER A 232 1.87 -12.47 -15.41
C SER A 232 3.10 -12.91 -16.17
N THR A 233 3.64 -14.07 -15.82
CA THR A 233 4.57 -14.79 -16.67
C THR A 233 3.72 -15.10 -17.90
N VAL A 234 3.76 -14.23 -18.89
CA VAL A 234 3.24 -14.49 -20.21
C VAL A 234 4.22 -15.49 -20.82
N LEU A 235 3.84 -16.76 -20.78
CA LEU A 235 4.26 -17.74 -21.77
C LEU A 235 3.47 -17.51 -23.05
#